data_AF-A0A2D6BRN4-F1
#
_entry.id   AF-A0A2D6BRN4-F1
#
_cell.length_a   1.000
_cell.length_b   1.000
_cell.length_c   1.000
_cell.angle_alpha   90.00
_cell.angle_beta   90.00
_cell.angle_gamma   90.00
#
_symmetry.space_group_name_H-M   'P 1'
#
loop_
_entity.id
_entity.type
_entity.pdbx_description
1 polymer ?
#
loop_
_entity_poly.entity_id
_entity_poly.type
_entity_poly.pdbx_seq_one_letter_code
_entity_poly.pdbx_strand_id
1 'polypeptide(L)'
;MREPESKDTLTRREKEVVLELLDGGRVATIAELFGISPRTVSNHLKTAFWKLGVHSQAELIELARSDPSHLGLDEALSARSQLAQDELERRCTGAIERMIARIEEAHAGPPGLRQLRHAARAALPLDPERRRDWRDWLELRARQDSGRGAGAASQHLVDEWRDSTAGTVERLQEAGLVREDLEPRDVLRSLGALALGVGTRLLGDASPGSVERELRMLDGFVAALAAPPGSERRPA
;
A
#
# COMPACT_ATOMS: atom_id res chain seq x y z
N MET A 1 -36.01 -31.56 -24.49
CA MET A 1 -35.24 -30.30 -24.32
C MET A 1 -34.88 -30.23 -22.85
N ARG A 2 -33.63 -30.54 -22.48
CA ARG A 2 -33.18 -30.60 -21.08
C ARG A 2 -32.66 -29.21 -20.71
N GLU A 3 -33.21 -28.62 -19.65
CA GLU A 3 -32.78 -27.36 -19.06
C GLU A 3 -31.29 -27.42 -18.66
N PRO A 4 -30.55 -26.30 -18.66
CA PRO A 4 -29.17 -26.30 -18.18
C PRO A 4 -29.19 -26.46 -16.65
N GLU A 5 -28.90 -27.66 -16.16
CA GLU A 5 -28.62 -27.90 -14.74
C GLU A 5 -27.47 -26.98 -14.32
N SER A 6 -27.70 -26.08 -13.37
CA SER A 6 -26.63 -25.24 -12.81
C SER A 6 -25.63 -26.18 -12.13
N LYS A 7 -24.46 -26.36 -12.76
CA LYS A 7 -23.37 -27.25 -12.36
C LYS A 7 -22.68 -26.73 -11.10
N ASP A 8 -23.35 -26.88 -9.97
CA ASP A 8 -22.74 -26.56 -8.69
C ASP A 8 -22.44 -27.84 -7.92
N THR A 9 -21.22 -28.36 -8.13
CA THR A 9 -20.79 -29.68 -7.63
C THR A 9 -20.81 -29.75 -6.10
N LEU A 10 -20.58 -28.61 -5.42
CA LEU A 10 -20.51 -28.51 -3.96
C LEU A 10 -21.76 -27.83 -3.38
N THR A 11 -22.19 -28.29 -2.21
CA THR A 11 -23.17 -27.58 -1.39
C THR A 11 -22.59 -26.26 -0.88
N ARG A 12 -23.46 -25.31 -0.54
CA ARG A 12 -23.08 -24.05 0.11
C ARG A 12 -22.11 -24.25 1.29
N ARG A 13 -22.40 -25.22 2.17
CA ARG A 13 -21.56 -25.44 3.36
C ARG A 13 -20.20 -26.03 3.03
N GLU A 14 -20.13 -26.91 2.04
CA GLU A 14 -18.86 -27.43 1.54
C GLU A 14 -18.02 -26.31 0.94
N LYS A 15 -18.62 -25.44 0.12
CA LYS A 15 -17.94 -24.25 -0.43
C LYS A 15 -17.39 -23.34 0.66
N GLU A 16 -18.20 -23.02 1.67
CA GLU A 16 -17.77 -22.22 2.82
C GLU A 16 -16.53 -22.84 3.50
N VAL A 17 -16.55 -24.16 3.73
CA VAL A 17 -15.39 -24.88 4.31
C VAL A 17 -14.17 -24.86 3.38
N VAL A 18 -14.35 -25.01 2.07
CA VAL A 18 -13.24 -24.96 1.09
C VAL A 18 -12.65 -23.55 1.02
N LEU A 19 -13.47 -22.50 1.08
CA LEU A 19 -12.99 -21.11 1.07
C LEU A 19 -12.11 -20.82 2.29
N GLU A 20 -12.52 -21.23 3.50
CA GLU A 20 -11.70 -21.04 4.71
C GLU A 20 -10.41 -21.87 4.67
N LEU A 21 -10.44 -23.03 4.02
CA LEU A 21 -9.26 -23.84 3.79
C LEU A 21 -8.25 -23.14 2.86
N LEU A 22 -8.75 -22.45 1.82
CA LEU A 22 -7.91 -21.68 0.89
C LEU A 22 -7.22 -20.51 1.58
N ASP A 23 -7.88 -19.91 2.57
CA ASP A 23 -7.34 -18.83 3.41
C ASP A 23 -6.36 -19.36 4.48
N GLY A 24 -5.99 -20.63 4.44
CA GLY A 24 -5.01 -21.26 5.34
C GLY A 24 -5.62 -21.77 6.65
N GLY A 25 -6.94 -21.78 6.77
CA GLY A 25 -7.67 -22.34 7.90
C GLY A 25 -7.34 -23.82 8.10
N ARG A 26 -7.22 -24.23 9.37
CA ARG A 26 -7.11 -25.63 9.77
C ARG A 26 -8.48 -26.13 10.19
N VAL A 27 -8.71 -27.44 10.14
CA VAL A 27 -9.98 -28.05 10.55
C VAL A 27 -10.49 -27.54 11.91
N ALA A 28 -9.60 -27.38 12.90
CA ALA A 28 -9.95 -26.83 14.20
C ALA A 28 -10.40 -25.37 14.15
N THR A 29 -9.66 -24.49 13.46
CA THR A 29 -10.01 -23.07 13.35
C THR A 29 -11.27 -22.86 12.53
N ILE A 30 -11.47 -23.67 11.48
CA ILE A 30 -12.68 -23.67 10.67
C ILE A 30 -13.89 -24.12 11.50
N ALA A 31 -13.71 -25.13 12.35
CA ALA A 31 -14.76 -25.62 13.24
C ALA A 31 -15.19 -24.56 14.25
N GLU A 32 -14.23 -23.87 14.87
CA GLU A 32 -14.45 -22.75 15.77
C GLU A 32 -15.18 -21.60 15.09
N LEU A 33 -14.69 -21.14 13.92
CA LEU A 33 -15.30 -20.07 13.12
C LEU A 33 -16.77 -20.34 12.82
N PHE A 34 -17.10 -21.61 12.60
CA PHE A 34 -18.41 -22.05 12.20
C PHE A 34 -19.30 -22.55 13.33
N GLY A 35 -18.80 -22.60 14.57
CA GLY A 35 -19.54 -23.11 15.72
C GLY A 35 -19.96 -24.59 15.57
N ILE A 36 -19.15 -25.40 14.89
CA ILE A 36 -19.41 -26.84 14.63
C ILE A 36 -18.25 -27.70 15.13
N SER A 37 -18.42 -29.03 15.13
CA SER A 37 -17.35 -29.93 15.54
C SER A 37 -16.25 -30.05 14.45
N PRO A 38 -14.97 -30.26 14.82
CA PRO A 38 -13.90 -30.59 13.86
C PRO A 38 -14.21 -31.82 13.00
N ARG A 39 -14.97 -32.77 13.55
CA ARG A 39 -15.46 -33.94 12.81
C ARG A 39 -16.44 -33.55 11.70
N THR A 40 -17.33 -32.59 11.97
CA THR A 40 -18.27 -32.07 10.97
C THR A 40 -17.52 -31.40 9.82
N VAL A 41 -16.51 -30.58 10.11
CA VAL A 41 -15.65 -29.97 9.08
C VAL A 41 -14.92 -31.05 8.26
N SER A 42 -14.34 -32.05 8.93
CA SER A 42 -13.66 -33.17 8.25
C SER A 42 -14.62 -33.95 7.34
N ASN A 43 -15.87 -34.09 7.74
CA ASN A 43 -16.90 -34.73 6.91
C ASN A 43 -17.25 -33.87 5.69
N HIS A 44 -17.41 -32.55 5.83
CA HIS A 44 -17.62 -31.66 4.69
C HIS A 44 -16.46 -31.73 3.69
N LEU A 45 -15.21 -31.74 4.16
CA LEU A 45 -14.03 -31.90 3.31
C LEU A 45 -14.00 -33.26 2.60
N LYS A 46 -14.29 -34.35 3.31
CA LYS A 46 -14.38 -35.69 2.70
C LYS A 46 -15.44 -35.77 1.61
N THR A 47 -16.60 -35.17 1.84
CA THR A 47 -17.65 -35.11 0.82
C THR A 47 -17.22 -34.27 -0.37
N ALA A 48 -16.57 -33.11 -0.14
CA ALA A 48 -16.02 -32.29 -1.21
C ALA A 48 -14.96 -33.05 -2.04
N PHE A 49 -14.06 -33.79 -1.39
CA PHE A 49 -13.07 -34.65 -2.06
C PHE A 49 -13.74 -35.66 -2.99
N TRP A 50 -14.73 -36.39 -2.47
CA TRP A 50 -15.46 -37.38 -3.24
C TRP A 50 -16.19 -36.77 -4.44
N LYS A 51 -16.85 -35.61 -4.26
CA LYS A 51 -17.59 -34.91 -5.32
C LYS A 51 -16.69 -34.37 -6.42
N LEU A 52 -15.50 -33.92 -6.07
CA LEU A 52 -14.53 -33.32 -7.00
C LEU A 52 -13.51 -34.32 -7.56
N GLY A 53 -13.54 -35.58 -7.09
CA GLY A 53 -12.61 -36.61 -7.52
C GLY A 53 -11.16 -36.38 -7.09
N VAL A 54 -10.95 -35.58 -6.04
CA VAL A 54 -9.62 -35.33 -5.46
C VAL A 54 -9.39 -36.21 -4.24
N HIS A 55 -8.14 -36.53 -3.94
CA HIS A 55 -7.75 -37.50 -2.91
C HIS A 55 -7.06 -36.86 -1.71
N SER A 56 -6.73 -35.57 -1.78
CA SER A 56 -6.03 -34.87 -0.72
C SER A 56 -6.46 -33.41 -0.59
N GLN A 57 -6.15 -32.83 0.57
CA GLN A 57 -6.34 -31.39 0.81
C GLN A 57 -5.50 -30.56 -0.16
N ALA A 58 -4.29 -31.02 -0.49
CA ALA A 58 -3.40 -30.34 -1.43
C ALA A 58 -4.01 -30.30 -2.83
N GLU A 59 -4.52 -31.42 -3.33
CA GLU A 59 -5.22 -31.49 -4.63
C GLU A 59 -6.47 -30.63 -4.66
N LEU A 60 -7.26 -30.59 -3.57
CA LEU A 60 -8.42 -29.71 -3.48
C LEU A 60 -8.01 -28.23 -3.60
N ILE A 61 -6.95 -27.82 -2.88
CA ILE A 61 -6.44 -26.45 -2.92
C ILE A 61 -5.92 -26.10 -4.31
N GLU A 62 -5.20 -27.02 -4.95
CA GLU A 62 -4.69 -26.84 -6.32
C GLU A 62 -5.83 -26.69 -7.33
N LEU A 63 -6.84 -27.56 -7.26
CA LEU A 63 -8.01 -27.50 -8.12
C LEU A 63 -8.77 -26.18 -7.93
N ALA A 64 -9.01 -25.78 -6.67
CA ALA A 64 -9.73 -24.54 -6.38
C ALA A 64 -8.96 -23.28 -6.80
N ARG A 65 -7.63 -23.32 -6.87
CA ARG A 65 -6.80 -22.20 -7.37
C ARG A 65 -6.72 -22.15 -8.90
N SER A 66 -6.71 -23.31 -9.55
CA SER A 66 -6.57 -23.41 -11.01
C SER A 66 -7.90 -23.30 -11.74
N ASP A 67 -8.97 -23.82 -11.16
CA ASP A 67 -10.34 -23.77 -11.70
C ASP A 67 -11.38 -23.54 -10.59
N PRO A 68 -11.46 -22.31 -10.03
CA PRO A 68 -12.46 -21.97 -9.02
C PRO A 68 -13.90 -22.09 -9.53
N SER A 69 -14.10 -21.97 -10.85
CA SER A 69 -15.42 -22.06 -11.48
C SER A 69 -16.00 -23.47 -11.41
N HIS A 70 -15.14 -24.50 -11.49
CA HIS A 70 -15.56 -25.90 -11.32
C HIS A 70 -16.13 -26.19 -9.92
N LEU A 71 -15.71 -25.43 -8.91
CA LEU A 71 -16.22 -25.53 -7.53
C LEU A 71 -17.33 -24.52 -7.25
N GLY A 72 -17.70 -23.66 -8.21
CA GLY A 72 -18.62 -22.54 -8.03
C GLY A 72 -18.14 -21.55 -6.96
N LEU A 73 -16.84 -21.30 -6.90
CA LEU A 73 -16.19 -20.39 -5.94
C LEU A 73 -15.78 -19.06 -6.55
N ASP A 74 -15.91 -18.89 -7.87
CA ASP A 74 -15.48 -17.73 -8.63
C ASP A 74 -16.07 -16.41 -8.09
N GLU A 75 -17.39 -16.33 -7.92
CA GLU A 75 -18.04 -15.14 -7.36
C GLU A 75 -17.57 -14.85 -5.92
N ALA A 76 -17.48 -15.88 -5.08
CA ALA A 76 -17.07 -15.73 -3.68
C ALA A 76 -15.60 -15.29 -3.54
N LEU A 77 -14.70 -15.87 -4.34
CA LEU A 77 -13.29 -15.50 -4.38
C LEU A 77 -13.08 -14.10 -4.97
N SER A 78 -13.85 -13.74 -5.99
CA SER A 78 -13.85 -12.39 -6.56
C SER A 78 -14.32 -11.37 -5.52
N ALA A 79 -15.42 -11.64 -4.82
CA ALA A 79 -15.93 -10.78 -3.76
C ALA A 79 -14.93 -10.62 -2.60
N ARG A 80 -14.31 -11.72 -2.14
CA ARG A 80 -13.25 -11.67 -1.12
C ARG A 80 -12.04 -10.85 -1.58
N SER A 81 -11.61 -11.03 -2.82
CA SER A 81 -10.50 -10.28 -3.40
C SER A 81 -10.81 -8.79 -3.49
N GLN A 82 -12.04 -8.43 -3.91
CA GLN A 82 -12.50 -7.05 -3.96
C GLN A 82 -12.56 -6.41 -2.57
N LEU A 83 -13.11 -7.11 -1.56
CA LEU A 83 -13.12 -6.61 -0.19
C LEU A 83 -11.70 -6.37 0.36
N ALA A 84 -10.79 -7.31 0.10
CA ALA A 84 -9.38 -7.15 0.49
C ALA A 84 -8.70 -5.98 -0.24
N GLN A 85 -9.08 -5.74 -1.50
CA GLN A 85 -8.63 -4.60 -2.28
C GLN A 85 -9.16 -3.28 -1.71
N ASP A 86 -10.45 -3.19 -1.43
CA ASP A 86 -11.10 -1.99 -0.86
C ASP A 86 -10.53 -1.65 0.53
N GLU A 87 -10.24 -2.67 1.34
CA GLU A 87 -9.57 -2.52 2.63
C GLU A 87 -8.16 -1.94 2.49
N LEU A 88 -7.37 -2.50 1.56
CA LEU A 88 -6.03 -2.00 1.28
C LEU A 88 -6.05 -0.56 0.78
N GLU A 89 -6.94 -0.23 -0.15
CA GLU A 89 -7.14 1.12 -0.67
C GLU A 89 -7.50 2.11 0.44
N ARG A 90 -8.43 1.74 1.33
CA ARG A 90 -8.82 2.61 2.45
C ARG A 90 -7.67 2.86 3.42
N ARG A 91 -6.89 1.83 3.75
CA ARG A 91 -5.69 1.98 4.60
C ARG A 91 -4.65 2.89 3.94
N CYS A 92 -4.42 2.73 2.63
CA CYS A 92 -3.50 3.57 1.86
C CYS A 92 -3.96 5.03 1.79
N THR A 93 -5.24 5.28 1.54
CA THR A 93 -5.80 6.65 1.52
C THR A 93 -5.62 7.33 2.86
N GLY A 94 -5.97 6.67 3.97
CA GLY A 94 -5.74 7.24 5.30
C GLY A 94 -4.25 7.48 5.60
N ALA A 95 -3.36 6.61 5.12
CA ALA A 95 -1.91 6.81 5.26
C ALA A 95 -1.40 8.03 4.48
N ILE A 96 -1.90 8.24 3.26
CA ILE A 96 -1.57 9.41 2.43
C ILE A 96 -2.07 10.69 3.10
N GLU A 97 -3.30 10.72 3.59
CA GLU A 97 -3.84 11.88 4.32
C GLU A 97 -2.99 12.23 5.55
N ARG A 98 -2.62 11.23 6.36
CA ARG A 98 -1.72 11.43 7.50
C ARG A 98 -0.34 11.94 7.06
N MET A 99 0.18 11.45 5.94
CA MET A 99 1.45 11.93 5.38
C MET A 99 1.36 13.38 4.93
N ILE A 100 0.32 13.74 4.17
CA ILE A 100 0.04 15.09 3.70
C ILE A 100 0.01 16.06 4.89
N ALA A 101 -0.78 15.74 5.93
CA ALA A 101 -0.90 16.57 7.12
C ALA A 101 0.45 16.82 7.82
N ARG A 102 1.30 15.79 7.95
CA ARG A 102 2.65 15.95 8.53
C ARG A 102 3.56 16.85 7.68
N ILE A 103 3.42 16.79 6.35
CA ILE A 103 4.24 17.62 5.45
C ILE A 103 3.76 19.07 5.46
N GLU A 104 2.45 19.29 5.48
CA GLU A 104 1.88 20.63 5.64
C GLU A 104 2.29 21.28 6.96
N GLU A 105 2.28 20.51 8.06
CA GLU A 105 2.81 20.96 9.34
C GLU A 105 4.30 21.31 9.26
N ALA A 106 5.10 20.52 8.55
CA ALA A 106 6.52 20.80 8.32
C ALA A 106 6.76 22.07 7.49
N HIS A 107 5.82 22.45 6.64
CA HIS A 107 5.82 23.70 5.88
C HIS A 107 5.28 24.89 6.67
N ALA A 108 4.75 24.70 7.88
CA ALA A 108 4.30 25.79 8.72
C ALA A 108 5.49 26.63 9.25
N GLY A 109 5.22 27.91 9.52
CA GLY A 109 6.21 28.84 10.08
C GLY A 109 7.04 29.59 9.03
N PRO A 110 8.07 30.33 9.46
CA PRO A 110 8.80 31.24 8.58
C PRO A 110 9.66 30.47 7.57
N PRO A 111 9.85 31.04 6.36
CA PRO A 111 10.54 30.39 5.26
C PRO A 111 11.96 29.98 5.66
N GLY A 112 12.31 28.72 5.40
CA GLY A 112 13.61 28.17 5.73
C GLY A 112 13.83 26.80 5.11
N LEU A 113 15.08 26.48 4.73
CA LEU A 113 15.45 25.15 4.20
C LEU A 113 15.09 24.00 5.17
N ARG A 114 14.94 24.30 6.47
CA ARG A 114 14.43 23.34 7.46
C ARG A 114 13.04 22.80 7.13
N GLN A 115 12.19 23.59 6.45
CA GLN A 115 10.86 23.16 6.03
C GLN A 115 10.96 22.01 5.04
N LEU A 116 11.83 22.13 4.03
CA LEU A 116 12.10 21.04 3.06
C LEU A 116 12.69 19.80 3.74
N ARG A 117 13.59 19.98 4.72
CA ARG A 117 14.14 18.84 5.49
C ARG A 117 13.06 18.13 6.31
N HIS A 118 12.23 18.88 7.03
CA HIS A 118 11.15 18.32 7.84
C HIS A 118 10.09 17.63 6.97
N ALA A 119 9.71 18.25 5.85
CA ALA A 119 8.79 17.68 4.87
C ALA A 119 9.31 16.36 4.30
N ALA A 120 10.57 16.33 3.86
CA ALA A 120 11.19 15.12 3.36
C ALA A 120 11.19 14.00 4.41
N ARG A 121 11.53 14.31 5.67
CA ARG A 121 11.51 13.34 6.78
C ARG A 121 10.10 12.88 7.17
N ALA A 122 9.09 13.74 7.04
CA ALA A 122 7.69 13.42 7.33
C ALA A 122 7.11 12.34 6.39
N ALA A 123 7.66 12.25 5.17
CA ALA A 123 7.30 11.22 4.18
C ALA A 123 7.98 9.85 4.44
N LEU A 124 9.04 9.79 5.26
CA LEU A 124 9.84 8.58 5.44
C LEU A 124 9.26 7.60 6.46
N PRO A 125 9.54 6.28 6.32
CA PRO A 125 9.08 5.23 7.22
C PRO A 125 9.96 5.11 8.47
N LEU A 126 10.03 6.17 9.27
CA LEU A 126 10.95 6.26 10.43
C LEU A 126 10.44 5.58 11.71
N ASP A 127 9.19 5.11 11.73
CA ASP A 127 8.59 4.42 12.87
C ASP A 127 7.74 3.21 12.42
N PRO A 128 7.26 2.36 13.36
CA PRO A 128 6.51 1.16 13.02
C PRO A 128 5.19 1.40 12.26
N GLU A 129 4.51 2.52 12.52
CA GLU A 129 3.25 2.86 11.85
C GLU A 129 3.54 3.24 10.39
N ARG A 130 4.44 4.19 10.18
CA ARG A 130 4.82 4.62 8.83
C ARG A 130 5.45 3.50 8.00
N ARG A 131 6.11 2.52 8.63
CA ARG A 131 6.59 1.30 7.95
C ARG A 131 5.47 0.38 7.50
N ARG A 132 4.34 0.29 8.23
CA ARG A 132 3.16 -0.47 7.78
C ARG A 132 2.51 0.25 6.61
N ASP A 133 2.27 1.55 6.75
CA ASP A 133 1.71 2.41 5.71
C ASP A 133 2.47 2.29 4.39
N TRP A 134 3.81 2.32 4.45
CA TRP A 134 4.67 2.15 3.27
C TRP A 134 4.55 0.77 2.62
N ARG A 135 4.40 -0.31 3.41
CA ARG A 135 4.23 -1.66 2.85
C ARG A 135 2.88 -1.80 2.17
N ASP A 136 1.83 -1.28 2.79
CA ASP A 136 0.49 -1.26 2.19
C ASP A 136 0.50 -0.47 0.87
N TRP A 137 1.13 0.70 0.85
CA TRP A 137 1.26 1.50 -0.37
C TRP A 137 2.04 0.77 -1.48
N LEU A 138 3.15 0.11 -1.16
CA LEU A 138 3.92 -0.69 -2.13
C LEU A 138 3.13 -1.91 -2.61
N GLU A 139 2.36 -2.57 -1.74
CA GLU A 139 1.48 -3.67 -2.10
C GLU A 139 0.39 -3.20 -3.07
N LEU A 140 -0.27 -2.08 -2.75
CA LEU A 140 -1.30 -1.49 -3.61
C LEU A 140 -0.73 -1.19 -5.00
N ARG A 141 0.46 -0.56 -5.05
CA ARG A 141 1.16 -0.27 -6.30
C ARG A 141 1.48 -1.54 -7.10
N ALA A 142 1.99 -2.57 -6.45
CA ALA A 142 2.28 -3.84 -7.12
C ALA A 142 1.03 -4.50 -7.73
N ARG A 143 -0.12 -4.39 -7.05
CA ARG A 143 -1.42 -4.87 -7.57
C ARG A 143 -1.88 -4.06 -8.77
N GLN A 144 -1.72 -2.73 -8.74
CA GLN A 144 -2.04 -1.84 -9.87
C GLN A 144 -1.18 -2.14 -11.10
N ASP A 145 0.14 -2.27 -10.92
CA ASP A 145 1.07 -2.59 -12.00
C ASP A 145 0.75 -3.96 -12.65
N SER A 146 0.15 -4.87 -11.87
CA SER A 146 -0.29 -6.19 -12.34
C SER A 146 -1.69 -6.17 -12.99
N GLY A 147 -2.34 -5.01 -13.11
CA GLY A 147 -3.72 -4.88 -13.60
C GLY A 147 -4.79 -5.44 -12.64
N ARG A 148 -4.43 -5.69 -11.37
CA ARG A 148 -5.29 -6.33 -10.35
C ARG A 148 -5.86 -5.33 -9.33
N GLY A 149 -5.81 -4.03 -9.59
CA GLY A 149 -6.29 -3.02 -8.65
C GLY A 149 -6.81 -1.76 -9.32
N ALA A 150 -7.94 -1.25 -8.82
CA ALA A 150 -8.24 0.17 -8.92
C ALA A 150 -7.27 0.94 -8.00
N GLY A 151 -7.04 2.20 -8.30
CA GLY A 151 -6.35 3.09 -7.36
C GLY A 151 -5.97 4.43 -7.98
N ALA A 152 -6.84 4.88 -8.89
CA ALA A 152 -6.83 6.23 -9.38
C ALA A 152 -7.00 7.22 -8.21
N ALA A 153 -7.80 6.89 -7.19
CA ALA A 153 -8.06 7.80 -6.06
C ALA A 153 -6.80 8.16 -5.26
N SER A 154 -6.04 7.16 -4.77
CA SER A 154 -4.82 7.41 -3.99
C SER A 154 -3.73 8.08 -4.83
N GLN A 155 -3.61 7.71 -6.12
CA GLN A 155 -2.65 8.33 -7.04
C GLN A 155 -3.01 9.79 -7.35
N HIS A 156 -4.29 10.07 -7.64
CA HIS A 156 -4.79 11.43 -7.87
C HIS A 156 -4.59 12.31 -6.64
N LEU A 157 -4.86 11.81 -5.43
CA LEU A 157 -4.66 12.56 -4.19
C LEU A 157 -3.20 13.02 -4.03
N VAL A 158 -2.24 12.12 -4.33
CA VAL A 158 -0.80 12.45 -4.27
C VAL A 158 -0.40 13.42 -5.38
N ASP A 159 -0.93 13.25 -6.59
CA ASP A 159 -0.65 14.12 -7.72
C ASP A 159 -1.18 15.55 -7.48
N GLU A 160 -2.44 15.69 -7.08
CA GLU A 160 -3.08 16.97 -6.74
C GLU A 160 -2.34 17.69 -5.61
N TRP A 161 -1.97 16.95 -4.56
CA TRP A 161 -1.23 17.53 -3.43
C TRP A 161 0.20 17.95 -3.82
N ARG A 162 0.88 17.18 -4.68
CA ARG A 162 2.22 17.57 -5.16
C ARG A 162 2.16 18.86 -5.98
N ASP A 163 1.13 19.01 -6.80
CA ASP A 163 0.94 20.20 -7.60
C ASP A 163 0.61 21.43 -6.74
N SER A 164 -0.16 21.26 -5.65
CA SER A 164 -0.48 22.35 -4.72
C SER A 164 0.69 22.79 -3.84
N THR A 165 1.70 21.94 -3.65
CA THR A 165 2.85 22.22 -2.77
C THR A 165 4.02 22.94 -3.44
N ALA A 166 3.98 23.15 -4.76
CA ALA A 166 4.98 23.93 -5.51
C ALA A 166 5.21 25.33 -4.91
N GLY A 167 4.14 25.96 -4.40
CA GLY A 167 4.20 27.26 -3.75
C GLY A 167 5.13 27.32 -2.54
N THR A 168 5.47 26.21 -1.90
CA THR A 168 6.48 26.21 -0.83
C THR A 168 7.88 26.50 -1.37
N VAL A 169 8.25 25.93 -2.53
CA VAL A 169 9.56 26.19 -3.14
C VAL A 169 9.62 27.62 -3.67
N GLU A 170 8.53 28.09 -4.29
CA GLU A 170 8.41 29.49 -4.75
C GLU A 170 8.62 30.48 -3.60
N ARG A 171 7.95 30.30 -2.46
CA ARG A 171 8.16 31.14 -1.26
C ARG A 171 9.60 31.13 -0.76
N LEU A 172 10.29 29.99 -0.87
CA LEU A 172 11.70 29.89 -0.49
C LEU A 172 12.63 30.59 -1.49
N GLN A 173 12.28 30.61 -2.78
CA GLN A 173 12.99 31.37 -3.81
C GLN A 173 12.79 32.87 -3.64
N GLU A 174 11.55 33.33 -3.40
CA GLU A 174 11.24 34.73 -3.12
C GLU A 174 12.00 35.27 -1.89
N ALA A 175 12.18 34.42 -0.88
CA ALA A 175 12.98 34.73 0.30
C ALA A 175 14.50 34.65 0.07
N GLY A 176 14.96 34.31 -1.15
CA GLY A 176 16.38 34.18 -1.49
C GLY A 176 17.08 32.99 -0.81
N LEU A 177 16.33 31.98 -0.36
CA LEU A 177 16.85 30.81 0.37
C LEU A 177 17.11 29.60 -0.54
N VAL A 178 16.33 29.46 -1.61
CA VAL A 178 16.51 28.45 -2.66
C VAL A 178 16.88 29.15 -3.96
N ARG A 179 17.74 28.52 -4.78
CA ARG A 179 18.16 29.11 -6.04
C ARG A 179 16.97 29.37 -6.99
N GLU A 180 16.95 30.56 -7.59
CA GLU A 180 15.90 31.00 -8.52
C GLU A 180 15.98 30.28 -9.89
N ASP A 181 17.11 29.64 -10.24
CA ASP A 181 17.29 28.91 -11.51
C ASP A 181 16.61 27.53 -11.54
N LEU A 182 16.11 27.07 -10.39
CA LEU A 182 15.49 25.76 -10.24
C LEU A 182 13.98 25.85 -10.47
N GLU A 183 13.45 24.93 -11.27
CA GLU A 183 12.00 24.82 -11.45
C GLU A 183 11.35 24.18 -10.20
N PRO A 184 10.41 24.86 -9.49
CA PRO A 184 9.79 24.38 -8.24
C PRO A 184 9.27 22.95 -8.30
N ARG A 185 8.60 22.60 -9.40
CA ARG A 185 8.02 21.26 -9.60
C ARG A 185 9.09 20.19 -9.74
N ASP A 186 10.21 20.51 -10.38
CA ASP A 186 11.31 19.56 -10.55
C ASP A 186 12.09 19.34 -9.24
N VAL A 187 12.18 20.38 -8.40
CA VAL A 187 12.69 20.25 -7.03
C VAL A 187 11.83 19.26 -6.23
N LEU A 188 10.51 19.42 -6.26
CA LEU A 188 9.58 18.52 -5.54
C LEU A 188 9.60 17.10 -6.11
N ARG A 189 9.65 16.92 -7.43
CA ARG A 189 9.80 15.60 -8.06
C ARG A 189 11.10 14.93 -7.62
N SER A 190 12.20 15.67 -7.59
CA SER A 190 13.50 15.15 -7.16
C SER A 190 13.51 14.75 -5.68
N LEU A 191 12.92 15.58 -4.81
CA LEU A 191 12.74 15.26 -3.39
C LEU A 191 11.87 14.01 -3.20
N GLY A 192 10.76 13.91 -3.94
CA GLY A 192 9.87 12.75 -3.91
C GLY A 192 10.56 11.46 -4.36
N ALA A 193 11.33 11.51 -5.45
CA ALA A 193 12.11 10.37 -5.94
C ALA A 193 13.19 9.95 -4.94
N LEU A 194 13.88 10.92 -4.33
CA LEU A 194 14.89 10.66 -3.32
C LEU A 194 14.27 10.04 -2.06
N ALA A 195 13.15 10.60 -1.58
CA ALA A 195 12.41 10.07 -0.44
C ALA A 195 11.89 8.65 -0.71
N LEU A 196 11.40 8.37 -1.92
CA LEU A 196 11.01 7.03 -2.36
C LEU A 196 12.16 6.02 -2.24
N GLY A 197 13.33 6.39 -2.77
CA GLY A 197 14.52 5.55 -2.71
C GLY A 197 15.02 5.31 -1.28
N VAL A 198 15.08 6.36 -0.47
CA VAL A 198 15.46 6.30 0.95
C VAL A 198 14.50 5.40 1.73
N GLY A 199 13.19 5.66 1.65
CA GLY A 199 12.21 4.92 2.43
C GLY A 199 12.16 3.44 2.05
N THR A 200 12.34 3.11 0.77
CA THR A 200 12.45 1.71 0.32
C THR A 200 13.63 0.99 0.98
N ARG A 201 14.80 1.64 1.12
CA ARG A 201 15.95 1.05 1.83
C ARG A 201 15.69 0.91 3.33
N LEU A 202 15.03 1.90 3.95
CA LEU A 202 14.68 1.86 5.37
C LEU A 202 13.64 0.78 5.72
N LEU A 203 12.84 0.32 4.76
CA LEU A 203 12.00 -0.87 4.96
C LEU A 203 12.83 -2.15 5.14
N GLY A 204 14.00 -2.23 4.52
CA GLY A 204 14.93 -3.35 4.62
C GLY A 204 15.84 -3.28 5.85
N ASP A 205 16.33 -2.09 6.20
CA ASP A 205 17.15 -1.85 7.39
C ASP A 205 16.84 -0.50 8.05
N ALA A 206 16.15 -0.57 9.19
CA ALA A 206 15.80 0.59 10.01
C ALA A 206 16.71 0.77 11.23
N SER A 207 17.93 0.21 11.22
CA SER A 207 18.90 0.42 12.29
C SER A 207 19.25 1.91 12.42
N PRO A 208 19.60 2.40 13.62
CA PRO A 208 19.92 3.82 13.83
C PRO A 208 20.99 4.36 12.87
N GLY A 209 22.03 3.57 12.58
CA GLY A 209 23.09 3.96 11.65
C GLY A 209 22.65 4.05 10.19
N SER A 210 21.71 3.18 9.76
CA SER A 210 21.12 3.25 8.43
C SER A 210 20.18 4.43 8.30
N VAL A 211 19.34 4.69 9.31
CA VAL A 211 18.50 5.90 9.38
C VAL A 211 19.36 7.16 9.27
N GLU A 212 20.43 7.27 10.06
CA GLU A 212 21.32 8.44 10.03
C GLU A 212 21.98 8.63 8.65
N ARG A 213 22.42 7.55 8.01
CA ARG A 213 23.02 7.60 6.67
C ARG A 213 22.02 8.11 5.63
N GLU A 214 20.80 7.60 5.63
CA GLU A 214 19.78 8.00 4.67
C GLU A 214 19.32 9.45 4.89
N LEU A 215 19.20 9.88 6.16
CA LEU A 215 18.88 11.27 6.48
C LEU A 215 19.98 12.25 6.03
N ARG A 216 21.26 11.87 6.15
CA ARG A 216 22.37 12.68 5.63
C ARG A 216 22.31 12.88 4.12
N MET A 217 21.89 11.85 3.37
CA MET A 217 21.72 11.96 1.92
C MET A 217 20.63 12.99 1.56
N LEU A 218 19.49 12.95 2.24
CA LEU A 218 18.40 13.93 2.08
C LEU A 218 18.82 15.34 2.48
N ASP A 219 19.50 15.48 3.61
CA ASP A 219 19.96 16.79 4.09
C ASP A 219 20.98 17.42 3.14
N GLY A 220 21.87 16.61 2.58
CA GLY A 220 22.84 17.04 1.56
C GLY A 220 22.15 17.50 0.27
N PHE A 221 21.13 16.77 -0.18
CA PHE A 221 20.32 17.19 -1.33
C PHE A 221 19.63 18.54 -1.08
N VAL A 222 18.95 18.70 0.07
CA VAL A 222 18.29 19.97 0.42
C VAL A 222 19.30 21.11 0.53
N ALA A 223 20.50 20.85 1.07
CA ALA A 223 21.55 21.86 1.13
C ALA A 223 22.02 22.31 -0.26
N ALA A 224 22.04 21.43 -1.27
CA ALA A 224 22.41 21.76 -2.64
C ALA A 224 21.36 22.62 -3.39
N LEU A 225 20.16 22.76 -2.83
CA LEU A 225 19.13 23.68 -3.33
C LEU A 225 19.35 25.13 -2.86
N ALA A 226 20.19 25.33 -1.84
CA ALA A 226 20.39 26.63 -1.21
C ALA A 226 20.91 27.68 -2.21
N ALA A 227 20.39 28.90 -2.11
CA ALA A 227 20.93 30.02 -2.84
C ALA A 227 22.36 30.37 -2.37
N PRO A 228 23.24 30.87 -3.25
CA PRO A 228 24.59 31.26 -2.86
C PRO A 228 24.54 32.39 -1.81
N PRO A 229 25.46 32.41 -0.84
CA PRO A 229 25.47 33.44 0.19
C PRO A 229 25.57 34.84 -0.43
N GLY A 230 24.64 35.74 -0.07
CA GLY A 230 24.56 37.11 -0.58
C GLY A 230 23.43 37.40 -1.58
N SER A 231 22.59 36.43 -1.92
CA SER A 231 21.40 36.60 -2.78
C SER A 231 20.13 37.04 -2.03
N GLU A 232 20.20 37.38 -0.75
CA GLU A 232 19.06 37.86 0.03
C GLU A 232 18.54 39.18 -0.58
N ARG A 233 17.34 39.16 -1.16
CA ARG A 233 16.65 40.40 -1.53
C ARG A 233 16.35 41.15 -0.24
N ARG A 234 17.01 42.28 -0.02
CA ARG A 234 16.64 43.23 1.05
C ARG A 234 15.17 43.63 0.84
N PRO A 235 14.31 43.55 1.87
CA PRO A 235 12.95 44.06 1.76
C PRO A 235 12.99 45.57 1.48
N ALA A 236 12.16 46.02 0.54
CA ALA A 236 11.97 47.41 0.18
C ALA A 236 11.22 48.18 1.27
#